data_AF-A0A1M7MBX4-F1
#
_entry.id   AF-A0A1M7MBX4-F1
#
_cell.length_a   1.000
_cell.length_b   1.000
_cell.length_c   1.000
_cell.angle_alpha   90.00
_cell.angle_beta   90.00
_cell.angle_gamma   90.00
#
_symmetry.space_group_name_H-M   'P 1'
#
loop_
_entity.id
_entity.type
_entity.pdbx_description
1 polymer ?
#
loop_
_entity_poly.entity_id
_entity_poly.type
_entity_poly.pdbx_seq_one_letter_code
_entity_poly.pdbx_strand_id
1 'polypeptide(L)' 'MADDAAKNLGFSKIKEKSHGQPIYKKGNKYITPDIDGHNGGVWKMANSIKNLASKATRMGTYDINLVRIGD' A
#
# COMPACT_ATOMS: atom_id res chain seq x y z
N MET A 1 -6.15 -3.30 12.82
CA MET A 1 -6.43 -2.27 11.78
C MET A 1 -5.33 -2.31 10.72
N ALA A 2 -5.42 -1.55 9.62
CA ALA A 2 -4.36 -1.49 8.60
C ALA A 2 -2.99 -1.12 9.20
N ASP A 3 -2.98 -0.28 10.24
CA ASP A 3 -1.77 0.14 10.95
C ASP A 3 -0.98 -1.02 11.58
N ASP A 4 -1.66 -1.95 12.24
CA ASP A 4 -1.03 -3.14 12.86
C ASP A 4 -0.48 -4.09 11.80
N ALA A 5 -1.24 -4.30 10.72
CA ALA A 5 -0.84 -5.16 9.61
C ALA A 5 0.41 -4.59 8.90
N ALA A 6 0.42 -3.28 8.61
CA ALA A 6 1.60 -2.62 8.05
C ALA A 6 2.81 -2.71 8.98
N LYS A 7 2.61 -2.55 10.30
CA LYS A 7 3.67 -2.67 11.29
C LYS A 7 4.25 -4.09 11.34
N ASN A 8 3.42 -5.12 11.28
CA ASN A 8 3.86 -6.53 11.20
C ASN A 8 4.68 -6.82 9.94
N LEU A 9 4.41 -6.11 8.83
CA LEU A 9 5.20 -6.18 7.60
C LEU A 9 6.51 -5.36 7.66
N GLY A 10 6.75 -4.65 8.77
CA GLY A 10 7.91 -3.80 8.98
C GLY A 10 7.80 -2.43 8.31
N PHE A 11 6.59 -1.96 8.01
CA PHE A 11 6.35 -0.61 7.52
C PHE A 11 6.00 0.32 8.68
N SER A 12 6.41 1.58 8.56
CA SER A 12 6.07 2.63 9.52
C SER A 12 5.13 3.65 8.88
N LYS A 13 4.09 4.05 9.61
CA LYS A 13 3.14 5.07 9.17
C LYS A 13 3.84 6.42 9.03
N ILE A 14 3.56 7.13 7.95
CA ILE A 14 4.06 8.50 7.73
C ILE A 14 2.92 9.52 7.80
N LYS A 15 3.26 10.81 7.83
CA LYS A 15 2.26 11.89 7.90
C LYS A 15 1.48 12.08 6.60
N GLU A 16 2.04 11.62 5.47
CA GLU A 16 1.41 11.74 4.16
C GLU A 16 0.27 10.75 3.97
N LYS A 17 -0.66 11.11 3.09
CA LYS A 17 -1.86 10.33 2.75
C LYS A 17 -2.03 10.25 1.24
N SER A 18 -2.58 9.14 0.76
CA SER A 18 -3.00 8.99 -0.65
C SER A 18 -4.51 8.89 -0.69
N HIS A 19 -5.19 9.85 -1.34
CA HIS A 19 -6.67 9.89 -1.41
C HIS A 19 -7.36 9.73 -0.02
N GLY A 20 -6.80 10.39 1.00
CA GLY A 20 -7.28 10.30 2.39
C GLY A 20 -6.83 9.07 3.18
N GLN A 21 -6.18 8.10 2.54
CA GLN A 21 -5.72 6.86 3.16
C GLN A 21 -4.32 7.00 3.76
N PRO A 22 -4.02 6.31 4.87
CA PRO A 22 -2.69 6.34 5.47
C PRO A 22 -1.65 5.68 4.56
N ILE A 23 -0.46 6.29 4.49
CA ILE A 23 0.69 5.70 3.81
C ILE A 23 1.65 5.13 4.86
N TYR A 24 2.22 3.97 4.54
CA TYR A 24 3.28 3.34 5.31
C TYR A 24 4.53 3.16 4.46
N LYS A 25 5.72 3.36 5.05
CA LYS A 25 7.02 3.34 4.37
C LYS A 25 7.95 2.27 4.95
N LYS A 26 8.69 1.58 4.07
CA LYS A 26 9.80 0.68 4.41
C LYS A 26 10.91 0.83 3.37
N GLY A 27 12.01 1.48 3.74
CA GLY A 27 13.08 1.84 2.79
C GLY A 27 12.54 2.70 1.66
N ASN A 28 12.67 2.22 0.42
CA ASN A 28 12.18 2.89 -0.79
C ASN A 28 10.78 2.43 -1.24
N LYS A 29 10.10 1.60 -0.44
CA LYS A 29 8.76 1.09 -0.73
C LYS A 29 7.72 1.80 0.12
N TYR A 30 6.58 2.07 -0.50
CA TYR A 30 5.41 2.70 0.13
C TYR A 30 4.20 1.81 -0.11
N ILE A 31 3.37 1.65 0.91
CA ILE A 31 2.09 0.94 0.82
C ILE A 31 0.95 1.82 1.34
N THR A 32 -0.23 1.66 0.75
CA THR A 32 -1.51 2.19 1.25
C THR A 32 -2.52 1.05 1.21
N PRO A 33 -3.50 0.98 2.15
CA PRO A 33 -4.55 -0.03 2.07
C PRO A 33 -5.29 0.05 0.72
N ASP A 34 -5.81 -1.08 0.25
CA ASP A 34 -6.66 -1.14 -0.94
C ASP A 34 -8.14 -1.10 -0.53
N ILE A 35 -8.68 0.11 -0.31
CA ILE A 35 -10.08 0.30 0.11
C ILE A 35 -11.10 0.00 -1.00
N ASP A 36 -10.68 -0.03 -2.27
CA ASP A 36 -11.57 -0.36 -3.40
C ASP A 36 -11.89 -1.86 -3.44
N GLY A 37 -11.10 -2.69 -2.73
CA GLY A 37 -11.50 -4.02 -2.29
C GLY A 37 -12.06 -4.93 -3.38
N HIS A 38 -11.32 -5.12 -4.48
CA HIS A 38 -11.64 -6.16 -5.46
C HIS A 38 -10.72 -7.38 -5.24
N ASN A 39 -11.32 -8.55 -4.99
CA ASN A 39 -10.68 -9.87 -5.07
C ASN A 39 -9.44 -10.11 -4.16
N GLY A 40 -9.50 -9.69 -2.90
CA GLY A 40 -8.48 -10.05 -1.90
C GLY A 40 -7.25 -9.14 -1.88
N GLY A 41 -7.27 -8.03 -2.62
CA GLY A 41 -6.29 -6.97 -2.51
C GLY A 41 -6.38 -6.26 -1.17
N VAL A 42 -5.27 -6.22 -0.43
CA VAL A 42 -5.16 -5.55 0.87
C VAL A 42 -4.25 -4.33 0.78
N TRP A 43 -3.23 -4.36 -0.08
CA TRP A 43 -2.24 -3.30 -0.20
C TRP A 43 -2.01 -2.87 -1.64
N LYS A 44 -1.95 -1.57 -1.88
CA LYS A 44 -1.34 -0.97 -3.09
C LYS A 44 0.10 -0.63 -2.75
N MET A 45 1.08 -1.01 -3.59
CA MET A 45 2.49 -0.69 -3.36
C MET A 45 3.09 0.14 -4.50
N ALA A 46 3.98 1.06 -4.16
CA ALA A 46 4.80 1.78 -5.12
C ALA A 46 6.19 2.15 -4.56
N ASN A 47 7.08 2.61 -5.44
CA ASN A 47 8.41 3.13 -5.09
C ASN A 47 8.41 4.61 -4.70
N SER A 48 7.27 5.29 -4.83
CA SER A 48 7.08 6.67 -4.40
C SER A 48 5.61 6.90 -4.02
N ILE A 49 5.38 7.93 -3.21
CA ILE A 49 4.03 8.31 -2.76
C ILE A 49 3.15 8.75 -3.93
N LYS A 50 3.72 9.52 -4.88
CA LYS A 50 3.00 9.94 -6.10
C LYS A 50 2.53 8.75 -6.92
N ASN A 51 3.31 7.68 -6.95
CA ASN A 51 2.99 6.47 -7.70
C ASN A 51 1.91 5.61 -7.03
N LEU A 52 1.60 5.82 -5.75
CA LEU A 52 0.46 5.15 -5.10
C LEU A 52 -0.91 5.68 -5.59
N ALA A 53 -0.92 6.86 -6.23
CA ALA A 53 -2.15 7.54 -6.61
C ALA A 53 -2.78 7.02 -7.91
N SER A 54 -2.03 6.29 -8.75
CA SER A 54 -2.52 5.82 -10.05
C SER A 54 -2.20 4.35 -10.28
N LYS A 55 -3.16 3.64 -10.87
CA LYS A 55 -2.99 2.24 -11.31
C LYS A 55 -1.81 2.09 -12.27
N ALA A 56 -1.64 3.04 -13.19
CA ALA A 56 -0.58 2.99 -14.20
C ALA A 56 0.84 3.17 -13.63
N THR A 57 0.98 3.70 -12.41
CA THR A 57 2.28 4.01 -11.81
C THR A 57 2.60 3.21 -10.56
N ARG A 58 1.59 2.58 -9.92
CA ARG A 58 1.81 1.64 -8.82
C ARG A 58 2.46 0.35 -9.34
N MET A 59 3.12 -0.38 -8.45
CA MET A 59 3.75 -1.66 -8.79
C MET A 59 2.73 -2.83 -8.82
N GLY A 60 1.59 -2.64 -8.16
CA GLY A 60 0.46 -3.55 -8.20
C GLY A 60 -0.38 -3.52 -6.93
N THR A 61 -1.36 -4.43 -6.89
CA THR A 61 -2.16 -4.79 -5.72
C THR A 61 -1.63 -6.11 -5.14
N TYR A 62 -1.58 -6.17 -3.81
CA TYR A 62 -1.00 -7.25 -3.03
C TYR A 62 -1.97 -7.73 -1.96
N ASP A 63 -1.87 -9.00 -1.60
CA ASP A 63 -2.57 -9.57 -0.45
C ASP A 63 -1.97 -9.10 0.88
N ILE A 64 -2.51 -9.60 2.00
CA ILE A 64 -2.08 -9.24 3.36
C ILE A 64 -0.60 -9.51 3.66
N ASN A 65 0.03 -10.48 2.97
CA ASN A 65 1.41 -10.91 3.12
C ASN A 65 2.35 -10.27 2.08
N LEU A 66 1.87 -9.29 1.30
CA LEU A 66 2.60 -8.66 0.21
C LEU A 66 2.94 -9.62 -0.94
N VAL A 67 2.09 -10.63 -1.17
CA VAL A 67 2.12 -11.41 -2.43
C VAL A 67 1.33 -10.64 -3.48
N ARG A 68 1.93 -10.42 -4.67
CA ARG A 68 1.30 -9.65 -5.75
C ARG A 68 0.18 -10.47 -6.38
N ILE A 69 -1.02 -9.91 -6.49
CA ILE A 69 -2.20 -10.60 -7.04
C ILE A 69 -2.79 -9.91 -8.27
N GLY A 70 -2.36 -8.69 -8.58
CA GLY A 70 -2.83 -7.99 -9.76
C GLY A 70 -2.19 -6.63 -9.95
N ASP A 71 -2.58 -5.99 -11.04
CA ASP A 71 -2.38 -4.56 -11.27
C ASP A 71 -3.70 -3.90 -11.61
#